data_AF-J9E8V0-F1
#
_entry.id   AF-J9E8V0-F1
#
_cell.length_a   1.000
_cell.length_b   1.000
_cell.length_c   1.000
_cell.angle_alpha   90.00
_cell.angle_beta   90.00
_cell.angle_gamma   90.00
#
_symmetry.space_group_name_H-M   'P 1'
#
loop_
_entity.id
_entity.type
_entity.pdbx_description
1 polymer ?
#
loop_
_entity_poly.entity_id
_entity_poly.type
_entity_poly.pdbx_seq_one_letter_code
_entity_poly.pdbx_strand_id
1 'polypeptide(L)'
;MSHIIISIISQELHESEWNCNRLWYVVKYSTPHNQGFKNLTRGENHVIFDSEPYTRWTFEVQAANPAGETHWSHPVTVQTEGTAPGPISDLRIYPQSSDTLQLSWRQPQNPYGQITGYEVTYQLLSK
;
A
#
# COMPACT_ATOMS: atom_id res chain seq x y z
N MET A 1 7.09 8.04 2.00
CA MET A 1 6.75 6.61 2.08
C MET A 1 5.36 6.50 2.67
N SER A 2 4.51 5.65 2.11
CA SER A 2 3.18 5.41 2.63
C SER A 2 3.24 4.23 3.60
N HIS A 3 2.49 4.30 4.70
CA HIS A 3 2.45 3.23 5.68
C HIS A 3 1.00 2.93 6.05
N ILE A 4 0.72 1.67 6.36
CA ILE A 4 -0.56 1.25 6.94
C ILE A 4 -0.30 0.87 8.39
N ILE A 5 -1.16 1.37 9.27
CA ILE A 5 -1.16 1.02 10.69
C ILE A 5 -2.37 0.15 10.94
N ILE A 6 -2.13 -1.08 11.41
CA ILE A 6 -3.18 -1.96 11.91
C ILE A 6 -3.17 -1.87 13.43
N SER A 7 -4.19 -1.25 13.99
CA SER A 7 -4.41 -1.18 15.44
C SER A 7 -5.38 -2.27 15.86
N ILE A 8 -4.96 -3.10 16.80
CA ILE A 8 -5.77 -4.12 17.45
C ILE A 8 -6.42 -3.46 18.65
N ILE A 9 -7.70 -3.15 18.49
CA ILE A 9 -8.54 -2.61 19.57
C ILE A 9 -9.24 -3.81 20.19
N SER A 10 -8.56 -4.51 21.10
CA SER A 10 -9.25 -5.43 22.00
C SER A 10 -9.91 -4.59 23.10
N GLN A 11 -11.20 -4.83 23.40
CA GLN A 11 -11.63 -4.69 24.79
C GLN A 11 -10.67 -5.57 25.60
N GLU A 12 -10.01 -5.02 26.61
CA GLU A 12 -9.05 -5.75 27.44
C GLU A 12 -9.67 -7.10 27.84
N LEU A 13 -9.29 -8.16 27.15
CA LEU A 13 -9.80 -9.50 27.43
C LEU A 13 -9.18 -9.88 28.76
N HIS A 14 -9.97 -9.73 29.81
CA HIS A 14 -9.54 -9.85 31.18
C HIS A 14 -8.90 -11.23 31.38
N GLU A 15 -7.71 -11.29 31.99
CA GLU A 15 -6.94 -12.54 32.20
C GLU A 15 -7.79 -13.68 32.79
N SER A 16 -8.87 -13.33 33.52
CA SER A 16 -9.85 -14.22 34.11
C SER A 16 -10.75 -14.98 33.11
N GLU A 17 -10.85 -14.56 31.86
CA GLU A 17 -11.70 -15.23 30.85
C GLU A 17 -10.95 -16.35 30.09
N TRP A 18 -9.61 -16.29 30.04
CA TRP A 18 -8.79 -17.15 29.16
C TRP A 18 -7.72 -17.99 29.87
N ASN A 19 -7.58 -17.89 31.19
CA ASN A 19 -6.72 -18.76 32.02
C ASN A 19 -5.27 -18.88 31.52
N CYS A 20 -4.75 -17.86 30.82
CA CYS A 20 -3.42 -17.86 30.23
C CYS A 20 -2.86 -16.44 30.15
N ASN A 21 -1.66 -16.23 30.69
CA ASN A 21 -0.94 -14.95 30.66
C ASN A 21 -0.18 -14.70 29.34
N ARG A 22 -0.37 -15.55 28.32
CA ARG A 22 0.35 -15.50 27.05
C ARG A 22 -0.62 -15.47 25.88
N LEU A 23 -1.09 -14.26 25.58
CA LEU A 23 -1.91 -13.94 24.42
C LEU A 23 -1.04 -13.22 23.37
N TRP A 24 -1.19 -13.58 22.11
CA TRP A 24 -0.60 -12.85 20.98
C TRP A 24 -1.60 -12.75 19.83
N TYR A 25 -1.32 -11.84 18.90
CA TYR A 25 -2.10 -11.68 17.69
C TYR A 25 -1.29 -12.07 16.46
N VAL A 26 -1.96 -12.66 15.48
CA VAL A 26 -1.41 -12.94 14.16
C VAL A 26 -2.16 -12.06 13.16
N VAL A 27 -1.41 -11.23 12.43
CA VAL A 27 -1.94 -10.40 11.35
C VAL A 27 -1.54 -11.03 10.02
N LYS A 28 -2.52 -11.56 9.30
CA LYS A 28 -2.37 -12.00 7.91
C LYS A 28 -2.54 -10.78 7.00
N TYR A 29 -1.67 -10.65 6.01
CA TYR A 29 -1.72 -9.56 5.04
C TYR A 29 -1.51 -10.07 3.61
N SER A 30 -2.10 -9.39 2.64
CA SER A 30 -1.86 -9.63 1.22
C SER A 30 -1.97 -8.35 0.40
N THR A 31 -1.11 -8.22 -0.60
CA THR A 31 -1.12 -7.22 -1.68
C THR A 31 -1.15 -7.96 -3.03
N PRO A 32 -1.30 -7.25 -4.17
CA PRO A 32 -1.20 -7.89 -5.49
C PRO A 32 0.13 -8.61 -5.75
N HIS A 33 1.19 -8.27 -5.02
CA HIS A 33 2.54 -8.76 -5.27
C HIS A 33 3.12 -9.60 -4.13
N ASN A 34 2.54 -9.54 -2.93
CA ASN A 34 3.09 -10.18 -1.75
C ASN A 34 2.00 -10.62 -0.77
N GLN A 35 2.31 -11.60 0.08
CA GLN A 35 1.43 -12.02 1.17
C GLN A 35 2.25 -12.61 2.31
N GLY A 36 1.70 -12.60 3.52
CA GLY A 36 2.37 -13.18 4.67
C GLY A 36 1.64 -12.96 5.98
N PHE A 37 2.39 -13.14 7.07
CA PHE A 37 1.90 -13.05 8.43
C PHE A 37 2.87 -12.26 9.29
N LYS A 38 2.34 -11.56 10.30
CA LYS A 38 3.14 -10.84 11.31
C LYS A 38 2.58 -11.13 12.70
N ASN A 39 3.44 -11.61 13.60
CA ASN A 39 3.07 -11.96 14.97
C ASN A 39 3.36 -10.81 15.92
N LEU A 40 2.38 -10.47 16.78
CA LEU A 40 2.48 -9.45 17.81
C LEU A 40 2.48 -10.13 19.18
N THR A 41 3.68 -10.39 19.71
CA THR A 41 3.92 -11.32 20.83
C THR A 41 4.41 -10.64 22.10
N ARG A 42 4.72 -9.34 22.06
CA ARG A 42 5.32 -8.59 23.18
C ARG A 42 4.36 -7.55 23.73
N GLY A 43 3.06 -7.76 23.56
CA GLY A 43 2.01 -6.83 23.98
C GLY A 43 1.81 -5.65 23.03
N GLU A 44 2.32 -5.72 21.80
CA GLU A 44 2.03 -4.70 20.79
C GLU A 44 0.54 -4.71 20.43
N ASN A 45 -0.11 -3.57 20.58
CA ASN A 45 -1.50 -3.37 20.16
C ASN A 45 -1.60 -2.82 18.72
N HIS A 46 -0.49 -2.62 18.03
CA HIS A 46 -0.50 -2.16 16.66
C HIS A 46 0.73 -2.65 15.89
N VAL A 47 0.62 -2.57 14.57
CA VAL A 47 1.71 -2.93 13.67
C VAL A 47 1.72 -2.04 12.43
N ILE A 48 2.92 -1.64 12.03
CA ILE A 48 3.14 -0.81 10.85
C ILE A 48 3.62 -1.69 9.69
N PHE A 49 3.06 -1.44 8.51
CA PHE A 49 3.46 -2.01 7.24
C PHE A 49 3.90 -0.90 6.28
N ASP A 50 5.12 -1.01 5.77
CA ASP A 50 5.62 -0.14 4.71
C ASP A 50 4.93 -0.53 3.40
N SER A 51 4.51 0.48 2.64
CA SER A 51 3.77 0.27 1.40
C SER A 51 4.26 1.20 0.30
N GLU A 52 4.24 0.67 -0.92
CA GLU A 52 4.26 1.52 -2.11
C GLU A 52 2.97 2.34 -2.19
N PRO A 53 3.01 3.54 -2.79
CA PRO A 53 1.81 4.33 -3.05
C PRO A 53 0.81 3.56 -3.90
N TYR A 54 -0.48 3.90 -3.77
CA TYR A 54 -1.56 3.30 -4.55
C TYR A 54 -1.66 1.76 -4.49
N THR A 55 -1.15 1.13 -3.43
CA THR A 55 -1.20 -0.32 -3.25
C THR A 55 -2.43 -0.76 -2.49
N ARG A 56 -3.14 -1.78 -3.00
CA ARG A 56 -4.25 -2.42 -2.30
C ARG A 56 -3.72 -3.46 -1.31
N TRP A 57 -4.20 -3.39 -0.08
CA TRP A 57 -3.90 -4.34 0.98
C TRP A 57 -5.17 -4.97 1.52
N THR A 58 -5.10 -6.24 1.86
CA THR A 58 -6.12 -6.96 2.60
C THR A 58 -5.51 -7.52 3.86
N PHE A 59 -6.20 -7.38 4.99
CA PHE A 59 -5.77 -7.84 6.30
C PHE A 59 -6.83 -8.69 6.97
N GLU A 60 -6.38 -9.70 7.70
CA GLU A 60 -7.18 -10.53 8.61
C GLU A 60 -6.39 -10.67 9.92
N VAL A 61 -7.08 -10.73 11.06
CA VAL A 61 -6.45 -10.87 12.38
C VAL A 61 -7.07 -12.03 13.12
N GLN A 62 -6.25 -12.81 13.81
CA GLN A 62 -6.71 -13.80 14.78
C GLN A 62 -5.95 -13.64 16.11
N ALA A 63 -6.60 -14.02 17.20
CA ALA A 63 -5.95 -14.14 18.50
C ALA A 63 -5.42 -15.57 18.66
N ALA A 64 -4.34 -15.71 19.41
CA ALA A 64 -3.69 -17.00 19.64
C ALA A 64 -3.12 -17.09 21.06
N ASN A 65 -3.20 -18.27 21.63
CA ASN A 65 -2.60 -18.64 22.91
C ASN A 65 -2.04 -20.08 22.83
N PRO A 66 -1.41 -20.62 23.90
CA PRO A 66 -0.92 -22.00 23.89
C PRO A 66 -1.99 -23.08 23.71
N ALA A 67 -3.27 -22.78 23.95
CA ALA A 67 -4.37 -23.72 23.73
C ALA A 67 -4.82 -23.76 22.26
N GLY A 68 -4.54 -22.72 21.48
CA GLY A 68 -4.85 -22.65 20.06
C GLY A 68 -5.11 -21.24 19.58
N GLU A 69 -5.80 -21.16 18.44
CA GLU A 69 -6.03 -19.93 17.69
C GLU A 69 -7.55 -19.73 17.54
N THR A 70 -7.99 -18.47 17.54
CA THR A 70 -9.36 -18.14 17.16
C THR A 70 -9.54 -18.32 15.65
N HIS A 71 -10.79 -18.25 15.19
CA HIS A 71 -11.02 -18.00 13.76
C HIS A 71 -10.44 -16.64 13.35
N TRP A 72 -10.07 -16.52 12.07
CA TRP A 72 -9.72 -15.25 11.45
C TRP A 72 -10.92 -14.28 11.49
N SER A 73 -10.63 -13.00 11.68
CA SER A 73 -11.59 -11.93 11.49
C SER A 73 -12.11 -11.89 10.05
N HIS A 74 -13.17 -11.12 9.81
CA HIS A 74 -13.50 -10.73 8.44
C HIS A 74 -12.32 -9.96 7.79
N PRO A 75 -12.07 -10.16 6.49
CA PRO A 75 -11.01 -9.45 5.80
C PRO A 75 -11.36 -7.97 5.65
N VAL A 76 -10.40 -7.10 5.95
CA VAL A 76 -10.49 -5.66 5.74
C VAL A 76 -9.57 -5.28 4.59
N THR A 77 -10.10 -4.57 3.59
CA THR A 77 -9.31 -4.11 2.44
C THR A 77 -9.19 -2.59 2.47
N VAL A 78 -7.97 -2.10 2.27
CA VAL A 78 -7.62 -0.68 2.20
C VAL A 78 -6.68 -0.44 1.02
N GLN A 79 -6.72 0.76 0.43
CA GLN A 79 -5.75 1.17 -0.57
C GLN A 79 -5.00 2.39 -0.07
N THR A 80 -3.67 2.37 -0.15
CA THR A 80 -2.88 3.55 0.22
C THR A 80 -3.09 4.66 -0.80
N GLU A 81 -2.98 5.90 -0.36
CA GLU A 81 -3.03 7.06 -1.25
C GLU A 81 -1.97 6.96 -2.36
N GLY A 82 -2.32 7.54 -3.52
CA GLY A 82 -1.38 7.73 -4.60
C GLY A 82 -0.36 8.83 -4.29
N THR A 83 0.66 8.93 -5.13
CA THR A 83 1.59 10.07 -5.11
C THR A 83 1.89 10.54 -6.53
N ALA A 84 2.80 11.50 -6.69
CA ALA A 84 3.21 11.99 -7.99
C ALA A 84 3.70 10.80 -8.85
N PRO A 85 3.23 10.69 -10.11
CA PRO A 85 3.69 9.63 -10.99
C PRO A 85 5.18 9.79 -11.29
N GLY A 86 5.83 8.68 -11.61
CA GLY A 86 7.19 8.69 -12.14
C GLY A 86 7.27 9.35 -13.52
N PRO A 87 8.49 9.51 -14.07
CA PRO A 87 8.68 10.08 -15.40
C PRO A 87 8.00 9.23 -16.48
N ILE A 88 7.49 9.88 -17.51
CA ILE A 88 7.12 9.22 -18.76
C ILE A 88 8.34 8.53 -19.38
N SER A 89 8.10 7.55 -20.25
CA SER A 89 9.17 6.84 -20.96
C SER A 89 9.02 6.97 -22.47
N ASP A 90 10.12 6.76 -23.21
CA ASP A 90 10.11 6.74 -24.68
C ASP A 90 9.51 8.02 -25.30
N LEU A 91 9.89 9.20 -24.78
CA LEU A 91 9.48 10.49 -25.36
C LEU A 91 10.13 10.66 -26.74
N ARG A 92 9.30 10.84 -27.76
CA ARG A 92 9.70 11.08 -29.14
C ARG A 92 9.04 12.34 -29.67
N ILE A 93 9.81 13.07 -30.46
CA ILE A 93 9.41 14.34 -31.05
C ILE A 93 9.64 14.22 -32.56
N TYR A 94 8.58 14.46 -33.33
CA TYR A 94 8.59 14.40 -34.78
C TYR A 94 8.18 15.76 -35.35
N PRO A 95 9.12 16.52 -35.96
CA PRO A 95 8.78 17.75 -36.66
C PRO A 95 7.86 17.44 -37.84
N GLN A 96 6.72 18.12 -37.91
CA GLN A 96 5.77 17.99 -39.02
C GLN A 96 5.86 19.20 -39.98
N SER A 97 6.10 20.39 -39.43
CA SER A 97 6.27 21.65 -40.17
C SER A 97 7.17 22.61 -39.40
N SER A 98 7.27 23.86 -39.86
CA SER A 98 7.99 24.94 -39.16
C SER A 98 7.38 25.33 -37.81
N ASP A 99 6.10 25.00 -37.57
CA ASP A 99 5.31 25.42 -36.41
C ASP A 99 4.56 24.26 -35.73
N THR A 100 4.67 23.04 -36.26
CA THR A 100 3.94 21.88 -35.74
C THR A 100 4.90 20.75 -35.37
N LEU A 101 4.74 20.24 -34.16
CA LEU A 101 5.44 19.06 -33.63
C LEU A 101 4.42 17.99 -33.27
N GLN A 102 4.73 16.74 -33.61
CA GLN A 102 4.02 15.59 -33.08
C GLN A 102 4.85 14.98 -31.94
N LEU A 103 4.21 14.77 -30.79
CA LEU A 103 4.81 14.18 -29.60
C LEU A 103 4.21 12.78 -29.36
N SER A 104 5.05 11.83 -28.96
CA SER A 104 4.58 10.54 -28.46
C SER A 104 5.42 10.08 -27.27
N TRP A 105 4.78 9.39 -26.33
CA TRP A 105 5.44 8.82 -25.15
C TRP A 105 4.67 7.60 -24.66
N ARG A 106 5.29 6.84 -23.77
CA ARG A 106 4.67 5.77 -22.99
C ARG A 106 4.36 6.26 -21.59
N GLN A 107 3.31 5.69 -21.00
CA GLN A 107 2.94 5.95 -19.62
C GLN A 107 4.12 5.67 -18.65
N PRO A 108 4.17 6.35 -17.50
CA PRO A 108 5.15 6.06 -16.46
C PRO A 108 5.09 4.59 -16.05
N GLN A 109 6.26 3.96 -15.87
CA GLN A 109 6.33 2.60 -15.33
C GLN A 109 5.80 2.53 -13.90
N ASN A 110 6.02 3.61 -13.15
CA ASN A 110 5.56 3.79 -11.79
C ASN A 110 4.49 4.90 -11.75
N PRO A 111 3.23 4.62 -12.09
CA PRO A 111 2.19 5.64 -12.10
C PRO A 111 1.79 6.08 -10.69
N TYR A 112 2.06 5.25 -9.68
CA TYR A 112 1.79 5.51 -8.26
C TYR A 112 0.38 6.07 -7.98
N GLY A 113 -0.60 5.70 -8.81
CA GLY A 113 -1.89 6.36 -8.88
C GLY A 113 -2.55 6.10 -10.23
N GLN A 114 -3.77 6.59 -10.37
CA GLN A 114 -4.44 6.65 -11.67
C GLN A 114 -3.95 7.88 -12.45
N ILE A 115 -3.45 7.66 -13.67
CA ILE A 115 -3.09 8.77 -14.57
C ILE A 115 -4.36 9.44 -15.08
N THR A 116 -4.53 10.73 -14.80
CA THR A 116 -5.72 11.52 -15.18
C THR A 116 -5.48 12.42 -16.39
N GLY A 117 -4.22 12.73 -16.71
CA GLY A 117 -3.84 13.58 -17.83
C GLY A 117 -2.33 13.76 -17.93
N TYR A 118 -1.91 14.47 -18.98
CA TYR A 118 -0.52 14.88 -19.19
C TYR A 118 -0.49 16.39 -19.46
N GLU A 119 0.46 17.09 -18.85
CA GLU A 119 0.74 18.49 -19.12
C GLU A 119 2.00 18.59 -19.96
N VAL A 120 1.93 19.35 -21.07
CA VAL A 120 3.06 19.58 -21.97
C VAL A 120 3.39 21.06 -21.94
N THR A 121 4.62 21.38 -21.52
CA THR A 121 5.16 22.73 -21.52
C THR A 121 6.31 22.83 -22.52
N TYR A 122 6.45 23.99 -23.17
CA TYR A 122 7.54 24.26 -24.09
C TYR A 122 8.05 25.69 -23.89
N GLN A 123 9.32 25.92 -24.18
CA GLN A 123 9.94 27.23 -24.12
C GLN A 123 10.69 27.51 -25.42
N LEU A 124 10.41 28.65 -26.05
CA LEU A 124 11.17 29.12 -27.20
C LEU A 124 12.54 29.61 -26.72
N LEU A 125 13.60 29.00 -27.24
CA LEU A 125 14.97 29.44 -26.98
C LEU A 125 15.36 30.43 -28.09
N SER A 126 15.52 31.72 -27.76
CA SER A 126 16.16 32.68 -28.66
C SER A 126 17.66 32.44 -28.67
N LYS A 127 18.26 32.38 -29.86
CA LYS A 127 19.72 32.41 -30.04
C LYS A 127 20.24 33.84 -30.01
#